data_AF-A0A518GZY9-F1
#
_entry.id   AF-A0A518GZY9-F1
#
_cell.length_a   1.000
_cell.length_b   1.000
_cell.length_c   1.000
_cell.angle_alpha   90.00
_cell.angle_beta   90.00
_cell.angle_gamma   90.00
#
_symmetry.space_group_name_H-M   'P 1'
#
loop_
_entity.id
_entity.type
_entity.pdbx_description
1 polymer ?
#
loop_
_entity_poly.entity_id
_entity_poly.type
_entity_poly.pdbx_seq_one_letter_code
_entity_poly.pdbx_strand_id
1 'polypeptide(L)'
;MGRLLVPHTELIPPTNETPSLLVGTDGIWETRSPDGVEFGKDRLREVIRDHRDAPSQQIADAITAALLDYRGDGHQDDDITFVLVKLV
;
A
#
# COMPACT_ATOMS: atom_id res chain seq x y z
N MET A 1 -27.02 -20.25 13.50
CA MET A 1 -25.67 -20.27 14.11
C MET A 1 -25.01 -18.94 13.77
N GLY A 2 -25.07 -17.95 14.67
CA GLY A 2 -24.56 -16.60 14.39
C GLY A 2 -23.04 -16.57 14.51
N ARG A 3 -22.36 -16.06 13.48
CA ARG A 3 -20.90 -15.85 13.51
C ARG A 3 -20.61 -14.72 14.52
N LEU A 4 -19.88 -15.01 15.59
CA LEU A 4 -19.39 -13.99 16.51
C LEU A 4 -18.40 -13.09 15.74
N LEU A 5 -18.74 -11.82 15.56
CA LEU A 5 -17.78 -10.82 15.10
C LEU A 5 -16.79 -10.60 16.24
N VAL A 6 -15.56 -11.04 16.05
CA VAL A 6 -14.46 -10.74 16.97
C VAL A 6 -13.84 -9.42 16.49
N PRO A 7 -13.87 -8.34 17.28
CA PRO A 7 -13.20 -7.10 16.88
C PRO A 7 -11.69 -7.38 16.76
N HIS A 8 -11.10 -6.93 15.67
CA HIS A 8 -9.66 -6.89 15.52
C HIS A 8 -9.16 -5.51 15.96
N THR A 9 -8.26 -5.47 16.92
CA THR A 9 -7.66 -4.23 17.42
C THR A 9 -6.15 -4.43 17.48
N GLU A 10 -5.42 -3.56 16.81
CA GLU A 10 -3.96 -3.51 16.84
C GLU A 10 -3.53 -2.09 17.19
N LEU A 11 -2.63 -1.96 18.16
CA LEU A 11 -2.09 -0.67 18.58
C LEU A 11 -0.90 -0.33 17.69
N ILE A 12 -0.86 0.90 17.16
CA ILE A 12 0.34 1.41 16.52
C ILE A 12 1.41 1.60 17.61
N PRO A 13 2.55 0.90 17.53
CA PRO A 13 3.58 1.01 18.56
C PRO A 13 4.16 2.42 18.61
N PRO A 14 4.61 2.89 19.79
CA PRO A 14 5.27 4.17 19.91
C PRO A 14 6.51 4.22 18.99
N THR A 15 6.63 5.31 18.24
CA THR A 15 7.71 5.54 17.29
C THR A 15 8.15 7.00 17.35
N ASN A 16 9.43 7.25 17.05
CA ASN A 16 9.97 8.61 16.91
C ASN A 16 9.64 9.22 15.54
N GLU A 17 9.00 8.44 14.68
CA GLU A 17 8.60 8.82 13.34
C GLU A 17 7.11 9.13 13.28
N THR A 18 6.69 10.02 12.39
CA THR A 18 5.28 10.24 12.11
C THR A 18 4.68 8.98 11.48
N PRO A 19 3.76 8.28 12.16
CA PRO A 19 3.21 7.04 11.63
C PRO A 19 2.24 7.30 10.47
N SER A 20 2.21 6.36 9.54
CA SER A 20 1.24 6.31 8.45
C SER A 20 0.61 4.93 8.34
N LEU A 21 -0.68 4.88 8.03
CA LEU A 21 -1.45 3.66 7.80
C LEU A 21 -1.91 3.62 6.35
N LEU A 22 -1.58 2.55 5.64
CA LEU A 22 -2.15 2.23 4.34
C LEU A 22 -3.12 1.07 4.47
N VAL A 23 -4.34 1.25 3.98
CA VAL A 23 -5.37 0.21 3.88
C VAL A 23 -5.76 0.09 2.41
N GLY A 24 -5.77 -1.11 1.87
CA GLY A 24 -6.14 -1.31 0.47
C GLY A 24 -6.41 -2.76 0.12
N THR A 25 -6.74 -2.98 -1.15
CA THR A 25 -6.94 -4.30 -1.76
C THR A 25 -5.61 -4.97 -2.08
N ASP A 26 -5.65 -6.29 -2.29
CA ASP A 26 -4.51 -7.12 -2.68
C ASP A 26 -3.98 -6.81 -4.07
N GLY A 27 -4.81 -6.28 -4.98
CA GLY A 27 -4.39 -5.76 -6.29
C GLY A 27 -3.16 -4.85 -6.25
N ILE A 28 -2.84 -4.20 -5.12
CA ILE A 28 -1.59 -3.46 -4.91
C ILE A 28 -0.36 -4.38 -4.97
N TRP A 29 -0.29 -5.38 -4.09
CA TRP A 29 0.91 -6.23 -4.01
C TRP A 29 0.89 -7.35 -5.04
N GLU A 30 -0.26 -7.69 -5.61
CA GLU A 30 -0.43 -8.66 -6.69
C GLU A 30 -0.25 -8.05 -8.10
N THR A 31 -0.06 -6.72 -8.22
CA THR A 31 0.31 -6.09 -9.50
C THR A 31 1.55 -6.76 -10.08
N ARG A 32 1.47 -7.27 -11.31
CA ARG A 32 2.55 -8.01 -11.96
C ARG A 32 3.38 -7.15 -12.91
N SER A 33 4.68 -7.40 -12.94
CA SER A 33 5.56 -6.91 -14.01
C SER A 33 5.26 -7.63 -15.33
N PRO A 34 5.83 -7.17 -16.46
CA PRO A 34 5.71 -7.88 -17.75
C PRO A 34 6.21 -9.34 -17.72
N ASP A 35 7.13 -9.66 -16.81
CA ASP A 35 7.64 -11.02 -16.59
C ASP A 35 6.74 -11.87 -15.67
N GLY A 36 5.60 -11.32 -15.23
CA GLY A 36 4.63 -12.01 -14.36
C GLY A 36 5.00 -12.00 -12.88
N VAL A 37 5.99 -11.20 -12.45
CA VAL A 37 6.45 -11.15 -11.05
C VAL A 37 5.64 -10.11 -10.28
N GLU A 38 5.07 -10.50 -9.15
CA GLU A 38 4.30 -9.60 -8.27
C GLU A 38 5.14 -8.46 -7.67
N PHE A 39 4.53 -7.29 -7.51
CA PHE A 39 5.15 -6.11 -6.94
C PHE A 39 5.60 -6.36 -5.50
N GLY A 40 4.74 -7.03 -4.72
CA GLY A 40 5.03 -7.45 -3.36
C GLY A 40 4.98 -6.33 -2.32
N LYS A 41 4.86 -6.74 -1.05
CA LYS A 41 4.71 -5.80 0.07
C LYS A 41 6.01 -5.07 0.43
N ASP A 42 7.16 -5.62 0.07
CA ASP A 42 8.45 -5.01 0.43
C ASP A 42 8.76 -3.78 -0.41
N ARG A 43 8.51 -3.84 -1.73
CA ARG A 43 8.60 -2.66 -2.62
C ARG A 43 7.60 -1.58 -2.21
N LEU A 44 6.37 -1.97 -1.87
CA LEU A 44 5.37 -1.04 -1.34
C LEU A 44 5.87 -0.31 -0.09
N ARG A 45 6.46 -1.05 0.87
CA ARG A 45 7.05 -0.45 2.08
C ARG A 45 8.22 0.46 1.78
N GLU A 46 9.05 0.12 0.79
CA GLU A 46 10.16 0.96 0.35
C GLU A 46 9.65 2.29 -0.21
N VAL A 47 8.68 2.27 -1.14
CA VAL A 47 8.07 3.50 -1.67
C VAL A 47 7.51 4.39 -0.55
N ILE A 48 6.80 3.81 0.42
CA ILE A 48 6.26 4.55 1.57
C ILE A 48 7.39 5.16 2.43
N ARG A 49 8.46 4.40 2.69
CA ARG A 49 9.61 4.85 3.49
C ARG A 49 10.37 5.98 2.80
N ASP A 50 10.58 5.89 1.49
CA ASP A 50 11.32 6.89 0.73
C ASP A 50 10.57 8.23 0.65
N HIS A 51 9.24 8.19 0.75
CA HIS A 51 8.37 9.37 0.70
C HIS A 51 7.79 9.74 2.08
N ARG A 52 8.30 9.15 3.17
CA ARG A 52 7.70 9.22 4.52
C ARG A 52 7.50 10.63 5.06
N ASP A 53 8.29 11.60 4.62
CA ASP A 53 8.20 13.00 5.08
C ASP A 53 7.28 13.86 4.18
N ALA A 54 6.77 13.31 3.08
CA ALA A 54 5.87 13.99 2.17
C ALA A 54 4.42 14.04 2.72
N PRO A 55 3.58 14.97 2.22
CA PRO A 55 2.13 14.95 2.41
C PRO A 55 1.52 13.62 1.94
N SER A 56 0.43 13.17 2.58
CA SER A 56 -0.22 11.90 2.25
C SER A 56 -0.57 11.75 0.77
N GLN A 57 -1.06 12.82 0.13
CA GLN A 57 -1.37 12.78 -1.30
C GLN A 57 -0.14 12.45 -2.15
N GLN A 58 1.03 13.05 -1.84
CA GLN A 58 2.26 12.79 -2.60
C GLN A 58 2.77 11.37 -2.41
N ILE A 59 2.59 10.79 -1.22
CA ILE A 59 2.90 9.37 -0.97
C ILE A 59 1.97 8.48 -1.78
N ALA A 60 0.67 8.80 -1.82
CA ALA A 60 -0.31 8.06 -2.63
C ALA A 60 0.04 8.12 -4.12
N ASP A 61 0.39 9.31 -4.63
CA ASP A 61 0.82 9.50 -6.02
C ASP A 61 2.09 8.69 -6.33
N ALA A 62 3.06 8.66 -5.42
CA ALA A 62 4.29 7.87 -5.56
C ALA A 62 4.02 6.35 -5.61
N ILE A 63 3.07 5.85 -4.81
CA ILE A 63 2.64 4.44 -4.87
C ILE A 63 1.99 4.15 -6.21
N THR A 64 1.08 5.00 -6.68
CA THR A 64 0.42 4.81 -7.98
C THR A 64 1.43 4.83 -9.13
N ALA A 65 2.38 5.78 -9.12
CA ALA A 65 3.44 5.83 -10.13
C ALA A 65 4.31 4.57 -10.12
N ALA A 66 4.73 4.11 -8.94
CA ALA A 66 5.55 2.90 -8.82
C ALA A 66 4.83 1.64 -9.35
N LEU A 67 3.52 1.51 -9.11
CA LEU A 67 2.73 0.39 -9.64
C LEU A 67 2.57 0.48 -11.17
N LEU A 68 2.33 1.67 -11.71
CA LEU A 68 2.24 1.90 -13.16
C LEU A 68 3.56 1.57 -13.85
N ASP A 69 4.68 2.07 -13.33
CA ASP A 69 6.01 1.84 -13.88
C ASP A 69 6.40 0.37 -13.79
N TYR A 70 6.08 -0.29 -12.67
CA TYR A 70 6.40 -1.70 -12.47
C TYR A 70 5.62 -2.63 -13.40
N ARG A 71 4.32 -2.33 -13.61
CA ARG A 71 3.48 -3.06 -14.56
C ARG A 71 3.92 -2.83 -16.00
N GLY A 72 4.36 -1.61 -16.32
CA GLY A 72 4.65 -1.19 -17.69
C GLY A 72 3.44 -1.41 -18.61
N ASP A 73 3.67 -2.00 -19.77
CA ASP A 73 2.63 -2.35 -20.75
C ASP A 73 1.86 -3.65 -20.39
N GLY A 74 2.13 -4.23 -19.22
CA GLY A 74 1.43 -5.41 -18.72
C GLY A 74 -0.06 -5.18 -18.42
N HIS A 75 -0.82 -6.27 -18.31
CA HIS A 75 -2.24 -6.20 -17.97
C HIS A 75 -2.45 -5.83 -16.50
N GLN A 76 -3.53 -5.11 -16.20
CA GLN A 76 -3.98 -4.90 -14.83
C GLN A 76 -4.94 -6.03 -14.46
N ASP A 77 -4.47 -7.00 -13.67
CA ASP A 77 -5.22 -8.22 -13.36
C ASP A 77 -6.35 -8.00 -12.34
N ASP A 78 -6.26 -6.95 -11.50
CA ASP A 78 -7.21 -6.66 -10.42
C ASP A 78 -7.35 -5.15 -10.13
N ASP A 79 -8.40 -4.76 -9.41
CA ASP A 79 -8.65 -3.39 -9.00
C ASP A 79 -7.70 -2.95 -7.88
N ILE A 80 -6.94 -1.87 -8.13
CA ILE A 80 -6.09 -1.24 -7.11
C ILE A 80 -6.91 -0.18 -6.38
N THR A 81 -7.23 -0.41 -5.11
CA THR A 81 -7.88 0.58 -4.25
C THR A 81 -7.13 0.69 -2.93
N PHE A 82 -6.79 1.91 -2.51
CA PHE A 82 -6.21 2.14 -1.20
C PHE A 82 -6.56 3.51 -0.61
N VAL A 83 -6.40 3.61 0.71
CA VAL A 83 -6.49 4.83 1.50
C VAL A 83 -5.20 4.95 2.30
N LEU A 84 -4.58 6.13 2.25
CA LEU A 84 -3.43 6.47 3.08
C LEU A 84 -3.82 7.50 4.14
N VAL A 85 -3.57 7.16 5.40
CA VAL A 85 -3.72 8.06 6.54
C VAL A 85 -2.34 8.38 7.09
N LYS A 86 -2.01 9.67 7.19
CA LYS A 86 -0.82 10.15 7.88
C LYS A 86 -1.27 10.81 9.17
N LEU A 87 -0.72 10.39 10.31
CA LEU A 87 -0.98 11.08 11.58
C LEU A 87 -0.17 12.39 11.56
N VAL A 88 -0.72 13.47 12.10
CA VAL A 88 -0.08 14.80 12.14
C VAL A 88 -0.03 15.34 13.56
#